data_AF-A0A558IGB2-F1
#
_entry.id   AF-A0A558IGB2-F1
#
_cell.length_a   1.000
_cell.length_b   1.000
_cell.length_c   1.000
_cell.angle_alpha   90.00
_cell.angle_beta   90.00
_cell.angle_gamma   90.00
#
_symmetry.space_group_name_H-M   'P 1'
#
loop_
_entity.id
_entity.type
_entity.pdbx_description
1 polymer ?
#
loop_
_entity_poly.entity_id
_entity_poly.type
_entity_poly.pdbx_seq_one_letter_code
_entity_poly.pdbx_strand_id
1 'polypeptide(L)'
;MARVVASAVTATALLMTAACSTNDEQQTADDGEKQQITDILGREVEVPKNVDRVLMGGQRMLYTTSILNKENPLQGIVAWPDDLEQNDPGTYKKYEQKFSEIEDIEQTGEVYDGSMSVEQALNSRPDVFIVSASSFEAAQDAGIVDGLEKAGIPTVTVDYFTDPVKNTAPSVRLLGKVLGHEKEAEEYAEFYESKVNMVQERLEKAKATPTPTFLWRAPGYFDCCSTFAKSNLAQIVNAAGGENVGDDMIDAKQGQVSPEALAEKDPDVIIATGADWTGAKQQPKKNGFVPLGYDESTEQAAKDFQRVVDGQPVLKEMRAVKNKRAYAAWHHFYDSPYNYLAIEWFAKAMHPDLFSDVDPQADLEELHEKFLPVEASGTFWTGLP
;
A
#
# COMPACT_ATOMS: atom_id res chain seq x y z
N MET A 1 8.44 -107.15 4.67
CA MET A 1 9.54 -106.36 5.28
C MET A 1 8.92 -105.14 5.96
N ALA A 2 9.33 -104.88 7.21
CA ALA A 2 9.01 -103.74 8.10
C ALA A 2 7.51 -103.53 8.47
N ARG A 3 7.05 -103.83 9.70
CA ARG A 3 7.19 -103.07 10.98
C ARG A 3 6.44 -101.73 10.94
N VAL A 4 5.71 -101.21 11.94
CA VAL A 4 5.15 -101.62 13.26
C VAL A 4 4.68 -100.27 13.89
N VAL A 5 3.55 -100.25 14.62
CA VAL A 5 3.20 -99.32 15.75
C VAL A 5 2.93 -97.84 15.39
N ALA A 6 1.74 -97.26 15.60
CA ALA A 6 0.95 -96.92 16.81
C ALA A 6 1.15 -95.48 17.31
N SER A 7 0.07 -94.99 17.94
CA SER A 7 0.00 -93.97 18.99
C SER A 7 -0.49 -92.57 18.63
N ALA A 8 -1.61 -92.26 19.30
CA ALA A 8 -2.29 -90.98 19.43
C ALA A 8 -1.53 -90.00 20.33
N VAL A 9 -1.75 -88.69 20.15
CA VAL A 9 -1.76 -87.68 21.23
C VAL A 9 -2.72 -86.53 20.84
N THR A 10 -3.66 -86.25 21.73
CA THR A 10 -4.58 -85.11 21.85
C THR A 10 -3.86 -83.76 22.03
N ALA A 11 -4.40 -82.68 21.45
CA ALA A 11 -4.12 -81.31 21.89
C ALA A 11 -5.40 -80.46 21.92
N THR A 12 -5.48 -79.66 22.97
CA THR A 12 -6.66 -79.04 23.58
C THR A 12 -6.75 -77.56 23.23
N ALA A 13 -7.98 -77.07 23.02
CA ALA A 13 -8.50 -75.71 23.20
C ALA A 13 -7.85 -74.51 22.49
N LEU A 14 -8.68 -73.63 21.92
CA LEU A 14 -8.71 -72.22 22.34
C LEU A 14 -10.04 -71.57 21.88
N LEU A 15 -10.77 -71.00 22.84
CA LEU A 15 -11.93 -70.15 22.61
C LEU A 15 -11.47 -68.84 21.95
N MET A 16 -12.11 -68.46 20.83
CA MET A 16 -12.00 -67.09 20.29
C MET A 16 -13.00 -66.19 21.01
N THR A 17 -12.51 -65.35 21.91
CA THR A 17 -13.22 -64.17 22.41
C THR A 17 -13.14 -63.08 21.34
N ALA A 18 -14.29 -62.67 20.81
CA ALA A 18 -14.43 -61.46 20.00
C ALA A 18 -14.16 -60.24 20.89
N ALA A 19 -13.05 -59.55 20.64
CA ALA A 19 -12.79 -58.22 21.17
C ALA A 19 -13.25 -57.20 20.12
N CYS A 20 -14.20 -56.35 20.52
CA CYS A 20 -14.61 -55.18 19.75
C CYS A 20 -13.42 -54.22 19.64
N SER A 21 -12.88 -54.03 18.44
CA SER A 21 -12.05 -52.88 18.12
C SER A 21 -12.97 -51.71 17.80
N THR A 22 -12.98 -50.73 18.70
CA THR A 22 -13.46 -49.38 18.45
C THR A 22 -12.66 -48.76 17.32
N ASN A 23 -13.33 -48.39 16.23
CA ASN A 23 -12.76 -47.54 15.20
C ASN A 23 -12.48 -46.17 15.83
N ASP A 24 -11.21 -45.83 15.97
CA ASP A 24 -10.77 -44.44 16.06
C ASP A 24 -11.09 -43.78 14.71
N GLU A 25 -12.19 -43.02 14.65
CA GLU A 25 -12.39 -42.04 13.60
C GLU A 25 -11.31 -40.97 13.78
N GLN A 26 -10.27 -41.08 12.95
CA GLN A 26 -9.34 -40.00 12.68
C GLN A 26 -10.15 -38.80 12.19
N GLN A 27 -10.32 -37.84 13.09
CA GLN A 27 -10.84 -36.52 12.82
C GLN A 27 -9.87 -35.84 11.83
N THR A 28 -10.13 -35.98 10.54
CA THR A 28 -9.49 -35.17 9.51
C THR A 28 -9.88 -33.72 9.82
N ALA A 29 -8.89 -32.92 10.19
CA ALA A 29 -9.03 -31.47 10.18
C ALA A 29 -9.60 -31.06 8.81
N ASP A 30 -10.63 -30.23 8.83
CA ASP A 30 -11.17 -29.58 7.64
C ASP A 30 -10.08 -28.66 7.09
N ASP A 31 -9.20 -29.20 6.23
CA ASP A 31 -8.24 -28.40 5.45
C ASP A 31 -9.12 -27.65 4.44
N GLY A 32 -9.64 -26.50 4.89
CA GLY A 32 -10.68 -25.75 4.22
C GLY A 32 -10.39 -25.59 2.73
N GLU A 33 -11.44 -25.59 1.90
CA GLU A 33 -11.29 -25.48 0.45
C GLU A 33 -10.34 -24.34 0.08
N LYS A 34 -9.33 -24.62 -0.75
CA LYS A 34 -8.36 -23.64 -1.24
C LYS A 34 -8.75 -23.14 -2.64
N GLN A 35 -8.23 -21.97 -2.99
CA GLN A 35 -8.31 -21.39 -4.32
C GLN A 35 -6.92 -20.98 -4.79
N GLN A 36 -6.63 -21.22 -6.07
CA GLN A 36 -5.42 -20.72 -6.70
C GLN A 36 -5.63 -19.28 -7.17
N ILE A 37 -4.66 -18.42 -6.86
CA ILE A 37 -4.58 -17.03 -7.30
C ILE A 37 -3.20 -16.73 -7.88
N THR A 38 -3.13 -15.74 -8.76
CA THR A 38 -1.87 -15.15 -9.21
C THR A 38 -1.69 -13.82 -8.49
N ASP A 39 -0.59 -13.66 -7.76
CA ASP A 39 -0.31 -12.40 -7.05
C ASP A 39 0.27 -11.31 -7.98
N ILE A 40 0.51 -10.11 -7.46
CA ILE A 40 1.00 -8.98 -8.29
C ILE A 40 2.42 -9.20 -8.84
N LEU A 41 3.20 -10.11 -8.23
CA LEU A 41 4.52 -10.50 -8.71
C LEU A 41 4.46 -11.63 -9.75
N GLY A 42 3.26 -12.15 -10.06
CA GLY A 42 3.05 -13.24 -11.00
C GLY A 42 3.26 -14.63 -10.39
N ARG A 43 3.27 -14.76 -9.07
CA ARG A 43 3.39 -16.05 -8.37
C ARG A 43 2.03 -16.71 -8.28
N GLU A 44 1.98 -18.02 -8.53
CA GLU A 44 0.79 -18.84 -8.24
C GLU A 44 0.79 -19.21 -6.75
N VAL A 45 -0.26 -18.81 -6.04
CA VAL A 45 -0.39 -19.00 -4.60
C VAL A 45 -1.72 -19.72 -4.30
N GLU A 46 -1.68 -20.77 -3.47
CA GLU A 46 -2.89 -21.41 -2.96
C GLU A 46 -3.32 -20.73 -1.66
N VAL A 47 -4.49 -20.10 -1.67
CA VAL A 47 -5.06 -19.36 -0.54
C VAL A 47 -6.33 -20.06 -0.06
N PRO A 48 -6.63 -20.11 1.25
CA PRO A 48 -7.94 -20.55 1.73
C PRO A 48 -9.08 -19.79 1.05
N LYS A 49 -10.20 -20.46 0.74
CA LYS A 49 -11.40 -19.78 0.22
C LYS A 49 -12.05 -18.87 1.26
N ASN A 50 -11.95 -19.22 2.53
CA ASN A 50 -12.40 -18.40 3.64
C ASN A 50 -11.17 -17.95 4.42
N VAL A 51 -10.97 -16.64 4.51
CA VAL A 51 -9.87 -16.01 5.24
C VAL A 51 -10.48 -15.23 6.40
N ASP A 52 -10.22 -15.69 7.63
CA ASP A 52 -10.75 -15.07 8.85
C ASP A 52 -9.64 -14.34 9.64
N ARG A 53 -8.37 -14.66 9.38
CA ARG A 53 -7.20 -14.15 10.11
C ARG A 53 -6.13 -13.67 9.14
N VAL A 54 -5.94 -12.37 9.06
CA VAL A 54 -5.00 -11.72 8.14
C VAL A 54 -3.88 -11.07 8.92
N LEU A 55 -2.64 -11.45 8.58
CA LEU A 55 -1.46 -10.70 8.97
C LEU A 55 -1.16 -9.69 7.85
N MET A 56 -1.07 -8.40 8.20
CA MET A 56 -0.69 -7.35 7.24
C MET A 56 0.77 -6.96 7.45
N GLY A 57 1.54 -6.87 6.35
CA GLY A 57 2.91 -6.36 6.37
C GLY A 57 3.03 -4.86 6.58
N GLY A 58 1.91 -4.14 6.57
CA GLY A 58 1.80 -2.68 6.77
C GLY A 58 0.41 -2.30 7.28
N GLN A 59 0.33 -1.45 8.30
CA GLN A 59 -0.90 -0.85 8.82
C GLN A 59 -1.57 0.04 7.77
N ARG A 60 -0.78 0.66 6.89
CA ARG A 60 -1.27 1.46 5.76
C ARG A 60 -2.11 0.67 4.75
N MET A 61 -2.12 -0.67 4.82
CA MET A 61 -3.11 -1.48 4.10
C MET A 61 -4.56 -1.18 4.52
N LEU A 62 -4.76 -0.47 5.64
CA LEU A 62 -6.04 0.11 6.02
C LEU A 62 -6.66 0.96 4.91
N TYR A 63 -5.87 1.67 4.09
CA TYR A 63 -6.42 2.39 2.94
C TYR A 63 -7.15 1.46 1.96
N THR A 64 -6.67 0.22 1.80
CA THR A 64 -7.30 -0.76 0.90
C THR A 64 -8.43 -1.49 1.61
N THR A 65 -8.26 -1.95 2.84
CA THR A 65 -9.37 -2.65 3.51
C THR A 65 -10.58 -1.74 3.75
N SER A 66 -10.36 -0.43 3.85
CA SER A 66 -11.44 0.57 3.95
C SER A 66 -12.31 0.68 2.71
N ILE A 67 -11.72 0.59 1.51
CA ILE A 67 -12.50 0.59 0.26
C ILE A 67 -13.20 -0.74 0.02
N LEU A 68 -12.65 -1.84 0.55
CA LEU A 68 -13.22 -3.19 0.42
C LEU A 68 -14.36 -3.44 1.40
N ASN A 69 -14.28 -2.86 2.60
CA ASN A 69 -15.27 -3.04 3.65
C ASN A 69 -15.47 -1.76 4.46
N LYS A 70 -16.33 -0.88 3.93
CA LYS A 70 -16.71 0.38 4.58
C LYS A 70 -17.42 0.18 5.93
N GLU A 71 -18.03 -0.99 6.18
CA GLU A 71 -18.74 -1.25 7.43
C GLU A 71 -17.78 -1.69 8.54
N ASN A 72 -16.78 -2.50 8.21
CA ASN A 72 -15.76 -2.98 9.13
C ASN A 72 -14.40 -3.15 8.42
N PRO A 73 -13.61 -2.07 8.27
CA PRO A 73 -12.34 -2.10 7.55
C PRO A 73 -11.25 -2.92 8.27
N LEU A 74 -11.51 -3.34 9.50
CA LEU A 74 -10.60 -4.10 10.36
C LEU A 74 -10.94 -5.60 10.38
N GLN A 75 -11.98 -6.02 9.65
CA GLN A 75 -12.44 -7.40 9.63
C GLN A 75 -11.30 -8.38 9.32
N GLY A 76 -11.09 -9.30 10.27
CA GLY A 76 -10.11 -10.38 10.14
C GLY A 76 -8.65 -9.96 10.32
N ILE A 77 -8.32 -8.67 10.48
CA ILE A 77 -6.94 -8.25 10.75
C ILE A 77 -6.56 -8.68 12.17
N VAL A 78 -5.63 -9.62 12.27
CA VAL A 78 -5.19 -10.15 13.58
C VAL A 78 -3.91 -9.51 14.06
N ALA A 79 -3.06 -9.07 13.13
CA ALA A 79 -1.80 -8.43 13.45
C ALA A 79 -1.29 -7.57 12.28
N TRP A 80 -0.58 -6.50 12.61
CA TRP A 80 0.07 -5.57 11.67
C TRP A 80 1.09 -4.68 12.38
N PRO A 81 1.98 -3.97 11.67
CA PRO A 81 2.80 -2.94 12.29
C PRO A 81 1.98 -1.69 12.64
N ASP A 82 2.66 -0.64 13.13
CA ASP A 82 2.11 0.67 13.52
C ASP A 82 2.52 1.81 12.56
N ASP A 83 2.86 1.48 11.31
CA ASP A 83 3.43 2.44 10.35
C ASP A 83 2.43 3.50 9.86
N LEU A 84 1.12 3.28 9.99
CA LEU A 84 0.10 4.31 9.76
C LEU A 84 0.04 5.29 10.94
N GLU A 85 0.01 4.79 12.18
CA GLU A 85 0.00 5.63 13.38
C GLU A 85 1.23 6.57 13.42
N GLN A 86 2.40 6.05 13.06
CA GLN A 86 3.65 6.83 13.05
C GLN A 86 3.74 7.86 11.92
N ASN A 87 3.30 7.51 10.70
CA ASN A 87 3.58 8.31 9.51
C ASN A 87 2.36 9.10 9.00
N ASP A 88 1.16 8.74 9.45
CA ASP A 88 -0.11 9.37 9.09
C ASP A 88 -1.09 9.41 10.29
N PRO A 89 -0.69 10.08 11.39
CA PRO A 89 -1.47 10.08 12.63
C PRO A 89 -2.87 10.67 12.45
N GLY A 90 -3.07 11.57 11.50
CA GLY A 90 -4.39 12.15 11.19
C GLY A 90 -5.37 11.12 10.63
N THR A 91 -4.92 10.26 9.71
CA THR A 91 -5.76 9.13 9.27
C THR A 91 -5.99 8.16 10.42
N TYR A 92 -4.93 7.73 11.11
CA TYR A 92 -5.07 6.75 12.20
C TYR A 92 -6.13 7.18 13.22
N LYS A 93 -6.05 8.42 13.73
CA LYS A 93 -7.02 8.97 14.70
C LYS A 93 -8.45 9.01 14.17
N LYS A 94 -8.66 9.30 12.89
CA LYS A 94 -10.01 9.28 12.29
C LYS A 94 -10.61 7.88 12.29
N TYR A 95 -9.80 6.87 12.00
CA TYR A 95 -10.25 5.48 12.04
C TYR A 95 -10.43 5.00 13.47
N GLU A 96 -9.51 5.31 14.38
CA GLU A 96 -9.63 5.01 15.83
C GLU A 96 -10.91 5.57 16.45
N GLN A 97 -11.26 6.83 16.13
CA GLN A 97 -12.50 7.46 16.62
C GLN A 97 -13.77 6.73 16.19
N LYS A 98 -13.74 6.04 15.04
CA LYS A 98 -14.90 5.32 14.49
C LYS A 98 -14.87 3.82 14.81
N PHE A 99 -13.68 3.24 14.89
CA PHE A 99 -13.40 1.82 15.07
C PHE A 99 -12.37 1.68 16.19
N SER A 100 -12.83 1.80 17.44
CA SER A 100 -11.96 1.74 18.62
C SER A 100 -11.22 0.41 18.74
N GLU A 101 -11.76 -0.68 18.15
CA GLU A 101 -11.10 -1.98 18.09
C GLU A 101 -9.76 -1.97 17.32
N ILE A 102 -9.42 -0.89 16.62
CA ILE A 102 -8.09 -0.72 15.99
C ILE A 102 -6.96 -0.84 17.03
N GLU A 103 -7.20 -0.42 18.27
CA GLU A 103 -6.26 -0.48 19.39
C GLU A 103 -6.06 -1.91 19.91
N ASP A 104 -7.00 -2.83 19.64
CA ASP A 104 -6.97 -4.21 20.11
C ASP A 104 -6.18 -5.15 19.17
N ILE A 105 -5.82 -4.69 17.96
CA ILE A 105 -5.08 -5.48 16.97
C ILE A 105 -3.63 -5.65 17.41
N GLU A 106 -3.11 -6.88 17.34
CA GLU A 106 -1.74 -7.18 17.78
C GLU A 106 -0.71 -6.43 16.92
N GLN A 107 0.20 -5.70 17.59
CA GLN A 107 1.27 -4.98 16.92
C GLN A 107 2.48 -5.89 16.66
N THR A 108 2.90 -5.96 15.39
CA THR A 108 4.15 -6.60 14.96
C THR A 108 5.24 -5.57 14.74
N GLY A 109 6.48 -6.04 14.55
CA GLY A 109 7.50 -5.19 13.92
C GLY A 109 7.17 -4.90 12.45
N GLU A 110 7.97 -4.04 11.83
CA GLU A 110 7.87 -3.64 10.42
C GLU A 110 8.79 -4.54 9.57
N VAL A 111 8.35 -4.90 8.36
CA VAL A 111 9.18 -5.70 7.44
C VAL A 111 10.39 -4.90 6.95
N TYR A 112 10.21 -3.62 6.60
CA TYR A 112 11.25 -2.85 5.92
C TYR A 112 12.42 -2.47 6.83
N ASP A 113 12.20 -2.33 8.15
CA ASP A 113 13.25 -2.02 9.12
C ASP A 113 13.87 -3.28 9.76
N GLY A 114 13.34 -4.46 9.41
CA GLY A 114 13.78 -5.76 9.91
C GLY A 114 13.34 -6.08 11.34
N SER A 115 12.40 -5.33 11.92
CA SER A 115 11.92 -5.58 13.29
C SER A 115 10.82 -6.64 13.36
N MET A 116 10.11 -6.95 12.26
CA MET A 116 9.17 -8.06 12.22
C MET A 116 9.91 -9.40 12.31
N SER A 117 9.52 -10.25 13.27
CA SER A 117 10.08 -11.60 13.41
C SER A 117 9.13 -12.70 12.92
N VAL A 118 9.70 -13.82 12.48
CA VAL A 118 8.96 -15.03 12.10
C VAL A 118 8.10 -15.55 13.26
N GLU A 119 8.61 -15.45 14.50
CA GLU A 119 7.89 -15.90 15.69
C GLU A 119 6.63 -15.06 15.95
N GLN A 120 6.71 -13.73 15.85
CA GLN A 120 5.52 -12.87 15.94
C GLN A 120 4.50 -13.21 14.85
N ALA A 121 4.97 -13.36 13.60
CA ALA A 121 4.10 -13.70 12.49
C ALA A 121 3.35 -15.03 12.72
N LEU A 122 4.03 -16.08 13.16
CA LEU A 122 3.41 -17.38 13.48
C LEU A 122 2.51 -17.34 14.71
N ASN A 123 2.88 -16.59 15.75
CA ASN A 123 2.10 -16.48 16.99
C ASN A 123 0.76 -15.76 16.77
N SER A 124 0.69 -14.84 15.80
CA SER A 124 -0.57 -14.21 15.38
C SER A 124 -1.55 -15.19 14.71
N ARG A 125 -1.10 -16.41 14.36
CA ARG A 125 -1.88 -17.50 13.72
C ARG A 125 -2.70 -17.03 12.51
N PRO A 126 -2.10 -16.42 11.48
CA PRO A 126 -2.85 -15.95 10.32
C PRO A 126 -3.18 -17.09 9.35
N ASP A 127 -4.25 -16.92 8.59
CA ASP A 127 -4.62 -17.76 7.44
C ASP A 127 -3.89 -17.30 6.17
N VAL A 128 -3.53 -16.01 6.09
CA VAL A 128 -2.77 -15.42 4.98
C VAL A 128 -1.92 -14.25 5.48
N PHE A 129 -0.74 -14.08 4.88
CA PHE A 129 0.09 -12.90 5.03
C PHE A 129 0.01 -12.02 3.78
N ILE A 130 -0.41 -10.77 3.93
CA ILE A 130 -0.45 -9.79 2.85
C ILE A 130 0.74 -8.84 2.98
N VAL A 131 1.53 -8.70 1.92
CA VAL A 131 2.72 -7.83 1.93
C VAL A 131 2.81 -6.99 0.65
N SER A 132 3.38 -5.78 0.76
CA SER A 132 3.67 -4.96 -0.41
C SER A 132 4.81 -5.57 -1.25
N ALA A 133 4.72 -5.45 -2.56
CA ALA A 133 5.76 -5.87 -3.50
C ALA A 133 7.13 -5.26 -3.18
N SER A 134 7.16 -4.01 -2.70
CA SER A 134 8.40 -3.35 -2.29
C SER A 134 9.06 -3.96 -1.06
N SER A 135 8.30 -4.72 -0.26
CA SER A 135 8.74 -5.33 1.01
C SER A 135 8.86 -6.85 0.91
N PHE A 136 8.43 -7.47 -0.19
CA PHE A 136 8.44 -8.92 -0.35
C PHE A 136 9.85 -9.52 -0.24
N GLU A 137 10.83 -8.95 -0.95
CA GLU A 137 12.23 -9.43 -0.91
C GLU A 137 12.81 -9.33 0.51
N ALA A 138 12.56 -8.22 1.21
CA ALA A 138 12.99 -8.05 2.59
C ALA A 138 12.33 -9.07 3.55
N ALA A 139 11.03 -9.34 3.39
CA ALA A 139 10.33 -10.37 4.16
C ALA A 139 10.88 -11.78 3.87
N GLN A 140 11.24 -12.04 2.62
CA GLN A 140 11.85 -13.30 2.19
C GLN A 140 13.24 -13.48 2.80
N ASP A 141 14.10 -12.46 2.72
CA ASP A 141 15.46 -12.47 3.28
C ASP A 141 15.46 -12.60 4.82
N ALA A 142 14.47 -12.00 5.48
CA ALA A 142 14.25 -12.14 6.91
C ALA A 142 13.70 -13.53 7.32
N GLY A 143 13.37 -14.39 6.34
CA GLY A 143 12.81 -15.73 6.56
C GLY A 143 11.35 -15.75 6.99
N ILE A 144 10.65 -14.62 6.93
CA ILE A 144 9.22 -14.50 7.31
C ILE A 144 8.37 -15.29 6.33
N VAL A 145 8.58 -15.07 5.02
CA VAL A 145 7.85 -15.78 3.96
C VAL A 145 8.09 -17.29 4.07
N ASP A 146 9.35 -17.73 4.11
CA ASP A 146 9.70 -19.15 4.23
C ASP A 146 9.15 -19.80 5.50
N GLY A 147 9.13 -19.07 6.62
CA GLY A 147 8.64 -19.57 7.90
C GLY A 147 7.12 -19.79 7.88
N LEU A 148 6.38 -18.82 7.35
CA LEU A 148 4.93 -18.89 7.20
C LEU A 148 4.52 -19.99 6.21
N GLU A 149 5.17 -20.04 5.04
CA GLU A 149 4.85 -21.04 4.01
C GLU A 149 5.13 -22.47 4.49
N LYS A 150 6.21 -22.70 5.26
CA LYS A 150 6.47 -24.01 5.92
C LYS A 150 5.41 -24.39 6.95
N ALA A 151 4.73 -23.41 7.54
CA ALA A 151 3.60 -23.62 8.44
C ALA A 151 2.25 -23.74 7.69
N GLY A 152 2.27 -23.70 6.35
CA GLY A 152 1.06 -23.78 5.51
C GLY A 152 0.32 -22.46 5.35
N ILE A 153 0.93 -21.33 5.70
CA ILE A 153 0.35 -20.00 5.62
C ILE A 153 0.85 -19.32 4.33
N PRO A 154 -0.01 -19.08 3.32
CA PRO A 154 0.38 -18.44 2.08
C PRO A 154 0.72 -16.95 2.28
N THR A 155 1.67 -16.46 1.48
CA THR A 155 1.98 -15.03 1.34
C THR A 155 1.45 -14.50 0.02
N VAL A 156 0.60 -13.48 0.06
CA VAL A 156 0.07 -12.79 -1.13
C VAL A 156 0.66 -11.39 -1.22
N THR A 157 1.09 -11.01 -2.42
CA THR A 157 1.71 -9.72 -2.67
C THR A 157 0.80 -8.78 -3.44
N VAL A 158 0.70 -7.53 -2.98
CA VAL A 158 0.00 -6.40 -3.64
C VAL A 158 0.98 -5.26 -3.91
N ASP A 159 0.67 -4.33 -4.82
CA ASP A 159 1.56 -3.23 -5.16
C ASP A 159 0.83 -1.90 -5.42
N TYR A 160 1.13 -0.92 -4.56
CA TYR A 160 0.79 0.49 -4.73
C TYR A 160 2.02 1.38 -4.79
N PHE A 161 3.23 0.80 -4.76
CA PHE A 161 4.48 1.52 -4.58
C PHE A 161 5.40 1.42 -5.80
N THR A 162 5.60 0.21 -6.32
CA THR A 162 6.64 -0.08 -7.31
C THR A 162 6.23 0.39 -8.69
N ASP A 163 5.03 0.01 -9.12
CA ASP A 163 4.41 0.43 -10.38
C ASP A 163 2.93 0.81 -10.14
N PRO A 164 2.67 1.92 -9.41
CA PRO A 164 1.32 2.25 -8.92
C PRO A 164 0.29 2.42 -10.04
N VAL A 165 0.69 3.02 -11.16
CA VAL A 165 -0.23 3.30 -12.29
C VAL A 165 -0.73 2.00 -12.92
N LYS A 166 0.14 0.98 -13.00
CA LYS A 166 -0.21 -0.32 -13.56
C LYS A 166 -0.89 -1.24 -12.54
N ASN A 167 -0.42 -1.23 -11.29
CA ASN A 167 -0.71 -2.31 -10.35
C ASN A 167 -1.77 -1.97 -9.30
N THR A 168 -2.20 -0.71 -9.17
CA THR A 168 -3.20 -0.33 -8.14
C THR A 168 -4.53 -1.08 -8.31
N ALA A 169 -5.21 -0.93 -9.46
CA ALA A 169 -6.50 -1.59 -9.68
C ALA A 169 -6.42 -3.13 -9.63
N PRO A 170 -5.41 -3.78 -10.25
CA PRO A 170 -5.19 -5.21 -10.09
C PRO A 170 -4.97 -5.66 -8.64
N SER A 171 -4.24 -4.87 -7.84
CA SER A 171 -3.98 -5.17 -6.42
C SER A 171 -5.25 -5.08 -5.58
N VAL A 172 -6.12 -4.09 -5.85
CA VAL A 172 -7.43 -3.99 -5.18
C VAL A 172 -8.30 -5.19 -5.51
N ARG A 173 -8.41 -5.58 -6.79
CA ARG A 173 -9.16 -6.78 -7.21
C ARG A 173 -8.62 -8.05 -6.56
N LEU A 174 -7.29 -8.20 -6.51
CA LEU A 174 -6.62 -9.33 -5.87
C LEU A 174 -6.98 -9.41 -4.39
N LEU A 175 -6.87 -8.29 -3.67
CA LEU A 175 -7.17 -8.28 -2.23
C LEU A 175 -8.67 -8.51 -1.97
N GLY A 176 -9.56 -7.98 -2.82
CA GLY A 176 -10.98 -8.30 -2.80
C GLY A 176 -11.26 -9.80 -2.92
N LYS A 177 -10.60 -10.48 -3.87
CA LYS A 177 -10.71 -11.93 -4.03
C LYS A 177 -10.18 -12.73 -2.85
N VAL A 178 -9.09 -12.27 -2.23
CA VAL A 178 -8.50 -12.95 -1.06
C VAL A 178 -9.35 -12.75 0.18
N LEU A 179 -9.96 -11.58 0.36
CA LEU A 179 -10.72 -11.21 1.55
C LEU A 179 -12.24 -11.40 1.42
N GLY A 180 -12.74 -11.91 0.28
CA GLY A 180 -14.17 -12.14 0.05
C GLY A 180 -15.00 -10.88 -0.18
N HIS A 181 -14.37 -9.84 -0.75
CA HIS A 181 -14.95 -8.53 -1.09
C HIS A 181 -14.81 -8.24 -2.59
N GLU A 182 -15.02 -9.22 -3.47
CA GLU A 182 -14.79 -9.06 -4.91
C GLU A 182 -15.66 -7.97 -5.54
N LYS A 183 -16.90 -7.81 -5.06
CA LYS A 183 -17.84 -6.83 -5.61
C LYS A 183 -17.38 -5.41 -5.31
N GLU A 184 -17.05 -5.12 -4.06
CA GLU A 184 -16.54 -3.82 -3.61
C GLU A 184 -15.20 -3.51 -4.27
N ALA A 185 -14.34 -4.52 -4.42
CA ALA A 185 -13.07 -4.38 -5.14
C ALA A 185 -13.25 -4.03 -6.61
N GLU A 186 -14.18 -4.68 -7.32
CA GLU A 186 -14.44 -4.38 -8.72
C GLU A 186 -15.04 -2.98 -8.88
N GLU A 187 -16.00 -2.59 -8.03
CA GLU A 187 -16.60 -1.26 -8.06
C GLU A 187 -15.55 -0.15 -7.87
N TYR A 188 -14.65 -0.32 -6.89
CA TYR A 188 -13.54 0.62 -6.71
C TYR A 188 -12.55 0.59 -7.86
N ALA A 189 -12.18 -0.59 -8.37
CA ALA A 189 -11.19 -0.71 -9.43
C ALA A 189 -11.69 -0.07 -10.74
N GLU A 190 -12.95 -0.27 -11.11
CA GLU A 190 -13.58 0.41 -12.25
C GLU A 190 -13.64 1.93 -12.06
N PHE A 191 -13.99 2.38 -10.85
CA PHE A 191 -13.97 3.80 -10.50
C PHE A 191 -12.56 4.40 -10.66
N TYR A 192 -11.55 3.77 -10.06
CA TYR A 192 -10.15 4.16 -10.18
C TYR A 192 -9.70 4.23 -11.65
N GLU A 193 -9.95 3.17 -12.43
CA GLU A 193 -9.57 3.08 -13.83
C GLU A 193 -10.26 4.18 -14.65
N SER A 194 -11.53 4.50 -14.35
CA SER A 194 -12.24 5.59 -15.04
C SER A 194 -11.58 6.96 -14.84
N LYS A 195 -11.12 7.26 -13.62
CA LYS A 195 -10.45 8.53 -13.29
C LYS A 195 -9.07 8.61 -13.95
N VAL A 196 -8.28 7.54 -13.88
CA VAL A 196 -6.96 7.48 -14.53
C VAL A 196 -7.08 7.57 -16.06
N ASN A 197 -8.00 6.81 -16.67
CA ASN A 197 -8.21 6.81 -18.12
C ASN A 197 -8.70 8.18 -18.61
N MET A 198 -9.56 8.87 -17.86
CA MET A 198 -10.01 10.23 -18.20
C MET A 198 -8.82 11.18 -18.39
N VAL A 199 -7.81 11.12 -17.52
CA VAL A 199 -6.59 11.94 -17.65
C VAL A 199 -5.77 11.52 -18.86
N GLN A 200 -5.46 10.23 -18.99
CA GLN A 200 -4.58 9.71 -20.03
C GLN A 200 -5.15 9.89 -21.44
N GLU A 201 -6.43 9.55 -21.64
CA GLU A 201 -7.11 9.72 -22.94
C GLU A 201 -7.18 11.20 -23.34
N ARG A 202 -7.37 12.11 -22.38
CA ARG A 202 -7.42 13.54 -22.65
C ARG A 202 -6.07 14.08 -23.11
N LEU A 203 -4.99 13.68 -22.43
CA LEU A 203 -3.61 14.01 -22.83
C LEU A 203 -3.29 13.49 -24.22
N GLU A 204 -3.64 12.22 -24.51
CA GLU A 204 -3.42 11.59 -25.80
C GLU A 204 -4.18 12.32 -26.92
N LYS A 205 -5.48 12.56 -26.71
CA LYS A 205 -6.34 13.25 -27.69
C LYS A 205 -5.86 14.67 -27.98
N ALA A 206 -5.38 15.38 -26.96
CA ALA A 206 -4.81 16.71 -27.12
C ALA A 206 -3.40 16.69 -27.73
N LYS A 207 -2.74 15.52 -27.78
CA LYS A 207 -1.31 15.36 -28.08
C LYS A 207 -0.48 16.30 -27.21
N ALA A 208 -0.80 16.32 -25.92
CA ALA A 208 -0.16 17.21 -24.95
C ALA A 208 1.35 16.94 -24.92
N THR A 209 2.15 17.99 -25.04
CA THR A 209 3.60 17.90 -24.83
C THR A 209 3.86 17.68 -23.34
N PRO A 210 4.64 16.66 -22.94
CA PRO A 210 5.00 16.47 -21.55
C PRO A 210 5.57 17.75 -20.91
N THR A 211 5.13 18.08 -19.69
CA THR A 211 5.63 19.27 -18.97
C THR A 211 6.85 18.90 -18.13
N PRO A 212 8.02 19.53 -18.36
CA PRO A 212 9.20 19.32 -17.51
C PRO A 212 8.87 19.64 -16.05
N THR A 213 8.90 18.61 -15.21
CA THR A 213 8.40 18.67 -13.84
C THR A 213 9.41 18.11 -12.87
N PHE A 214 9.65 18.80 -11.76
CA PHE A 214 10.44 18.25 -10.66
C PHE A 214 9.55 17.74 -9.54
N LEU A 215 9.61 16.43 -9.30
CA LEU A 215 9.03 15.81 -8.13
C LEU A 215 9.96 16.00 -6.91
N TRP A 216 9.61 16.90 -6.02
CA TRP A 216 10.35 17.17 -4.78
C TRP A 216 9.80 16.33 -3.63
N ARG A 217 10.38 15.15 -3.43
CA ARG A 217 9.93 14.19 -2.44
C ARG A 217 10.19 14.69 -1.02
N ALA A 218 9.10 14.80 -0.25
CA ALA A 218 9.07 14.99 1.19
C ALA A 218 10.12 15.98 1.74
N PRO A 219 10.14 17.25 1.26
CA PRO A 219 10.98 18.29 1.84
C PRO A 219 10.89 18.32 3.36
N GLY A 220 12.05 18.48 4.00
CA GLY A 220 12.16 18.56 5.45
C GLY A 220 12.23 17.20 6.12
N TYR A 221 11.54 16.18 5.60
CA TYR A 221 11.80 14.79 5.97
C TYR A 221 13.13 14.32 5.37
N PHE A 222 13.31 14.60 4.06
CA PHE A 222 14.59 14.44 3.38
C PHE A 222 15.26 15.79 3.08
N ASP A 223 16.58 15.73 2.92
CA ASP A 223 17.35 16.87 2.44
C ASP A 223 16.95 17.24 1.01
N CYS A 224 16.98 18.53 0.69
CA CYS A 224 16.76 18.93 -0.69
C CYS A 224 17.93 18.42 -1.54
N CYS A 225 17.70 17.82 -2.70
CA CYS A 225 16.39 17.69 -3.36
C CYS A 225 16.10 16.23 -3.65
N SER A 226 15.56 15.54 -2.65
CA SER A 226 15.16 14.13 -2.79
C SER A 226 14.03 13.97 -3.82
N THR A 227 14.10 12.89 -4.60
CA THR A 227 13.14 12.59 -5.66
C THR A 227 13.05 11.08 -5.92
N PHE A 228 11.99 10.67 -6.60
CA PHE A 228 11.90 9.38 -7.26
C PHE A 228 12.29 9.52 -8.74
N ALA A 229 12.78 8.44 -9.33
CA ALA A 229 13.06 8.33 -10.75
C ALA A 229 12.56 7.00 -11.30
N LYS A 230 11.84 7.05 -12.42
CA LYS A 230 11.32 5.88 -13.17
C LYS A 230 10.53 4.88 -12.31
N SER A 231 10.04 5.30 -11.15
CA SER A 231 9.37 4.47 -10.15
C SER A 231 8.42 5.32 -9.30
N ASN A 232 7.43 4.66 -8.68
CA ASN A 232 6.60 5.27 -7.65
C ASN A 232 5.94 6.59 -8.15
N LEU A 233 5.97 7.67 -7.37
CA LEU A 233 5.40 8.97 -7.72
C LEU A 233 5.97 9.58 -9.01
N ALA A 234 7.19 9.22 -9.45
CA ALA A 234 7.70 9.66 -10.74
C ALA A 234 6.86 9.11 -11.90
N GLN A 235 6.38 7.86 -11.78
CA GLN A 235 5.48 7.29 -12.78
C GLN A 235 4.11 7.98 -12.76
N ILE A 236 3.63 8.42 -11.59
CA ILE A 236 2.40 9.21 -11.46
C ILE A 236 2.55 10.58 -12.15
N VAL A 237 3.69 11.26 -11.98
CA VAL A 237 4.01 12.50 -12.72
C VAL A 237 3.96 12.24 -14.24
N ASN A 238 4.60 11.17 -14.71
CA ASN A 238 4.63 10.85 -16.13
C ASN A 238 3.23 10.49 -16.68
N ALA A 239 2.45 9.70 -15.93
CA ALA A 239 1.08 9.34 -16.30
C ALA A 239 0.13 10.55 -16.34
N ALA A 240 0.41 11.58 -15.54
CA ALA A 240 -0.32 12.84 -15.52
C ALA A 240 0.11 13.83 -16.62
N GLY A 241 0.99 13.43 -17.54
CA GLY A 241 1.47 14.28 -18.64
C GLY A 241 2.69 15.13 -18.30
N GLY A 242 3.44 14.75 -17.27
CA GLY A 242 4.73 15.32 -16.95
C GLY A 242 5.89 14.61 -17.63
N GLU A 243 7.03 15.28 -17.64
CA GLU A 243 8.34 14.68 -17.82
C GLU A 243 9.10 14.89 -16.51
N ASN A 244 9.20 13.85 -15.67
CA ASN A 244 9.90 13.98 -14.40
C ASN A 244 11.41 14.19 -14.65
N VAL A 245 11.93 15.39 -14.37
CA VAL A 245 13.34 15.71 -14.61
C VAL A 245 14.29 14.84 -13.79
N GLY A 246 13.82 14.28 -12.67
CA GLY A 246 14.57 13.31 -11.86
C GLY A 246 14.94 12.03 -12.63
N ASP A 247 14.12 11.62 -13.61
CA ASP A 247 14.32 10.39 -14.40
C ASP A 247 15.64 10.41 -15.18
N ASP A 248 16.12 11.60 -15.54
CA ASP A 248 17.37 11.82 -16.28
C ASP A 248 18.53 12.28 -15.40
N MET A 249 18.27 12.56 -14.11
CA MET A 249 19.29 13.06 -13.18
C MET A 249 19.86 11.96 -12.29
N ILE A 250 19.13 10.87 -12.08
CA ILE A 250 19.58 9.73 -11.27
C ILE A 250 19.28 8.39 -11.96
N ASP A 251 20.21 7.44 -11.84
CA ASP A 251 20.05 6.08 -12.37
C ASP A 251 19.26 5.16 -11.42
N ALA A 252 19.32 5.45 -10.12
CA ALA A 252 18.59 4.71 -9.10
C ALA A 252 17.09 5.06 -9.08
N LYS A 253 16.25 4.17 -8.55
CA LYS A 253 14.79 4.40 -8.43
C LYS A 253 14.43 5.62 -7.57
N GLN A 254 15.31 6.02 -6.67
CA GLN A 254 15.15 7.19 -5.80
C GLN A 254 16.53 7.71 -5.42
N GLY A 255 16.60 8.99 -5.08
CA GLY A 255 17.86 9.61 -4.72
C GLY A 255 17.69 11.08 -4.39
N GLN A 256 18.81 11.80 -4.44
CA GLN A 256 18.88 13.23 -4.22
C GLN A 256 19.65 13.88 -5.35
N VAL A 257 19.15 14.99 -5.85
CA VAL A 257 19.84 15.83 -6.83
C VAL A 257 20.34 17.11 -6.18
N SER A 258 21.41 17.71 -6.72
CA SER A 258 21.85 19.02 -6.24
C SER A 258 20.86 20.11 -6.68
N PRO A 259 20.59 21.11 -5.83
CA PRO A 259 19.74 22.24 -6.20
C PRO A 259 20.25 22.98 -7.44
N GLU A 260 21.57 23.10 -7.61
CA GLU A 260 22.19 23.76 -8.75
C GLU A 260 21.96 23.01 -10.06
N ALA A 261 22.15 21.69 -10.08
CA ALA A 261 21.89 20.89 -11.27
C ALA A 261 20.40 20.90 -11.63
N LEU A 262 19.53 20.93 -10.62
CA LEU A 262 18.09 21.10 -10.83
C LEU A 262 17.77 22.48 -11.43
N ALA A 263 18.45 23.54 -10.98
CA ALA A 263 18.27 24.88 -11.53
C ALA A 263 18.74 24.99 -12.98
N GLU A 264 19.75 24.22 -13.39
CA GLU A 264 20.16 24.11 -14.80
C GLU A 264 19.12 23.40 -15.67
N LYS A 265 18.39 22.43 -15.10
CA LYS A 265 17.27 21.76 -15.78
C LYS A 265 16.04 22.67 -15.91
N ASP A 266 15.89 23.63 -14.99
CA ASP A 266 14.88 24.69 -15.02
C ASP A 266 13.46 24.18 -15.34
N PRO A 267 12.92 23.26 -14.51
CA PRO A 267 11.61 22.65 -14.76
C PRO A 267 10.52 23.73 -14.79
N ASP A 268 9.49 23.50 -15.60
CA ASP A 268 8.35 24.42 -15.71
C ASP A 268 7.38 24.29 -14.54
N VAL A 269 7.37 23.14 -13.87
CA VAL A 269 6.54 22.84 -12.69
C VAL A 269 7.37 22.17 -11.59
N ILE A 270 7.11 22.52 -10.33
CA ILE A 270 7.61 21.78 -9.16
C ILE A 270 6.43 21.19 -8.40
N ILE A 271 6.51 19.91 -8.08
CA ILE A 271 5.52 19.20 -7.28
C ILE A 271 6.22 18.61 -6.06
N ALA A 272 6.00 19.21 -4.89
CA ALA A 272 6.45 18.67 -3.63
C ALA A 272 5.47 17.63 -3.08
N THR A 273 5.91 16.81 -2.13
CA THR A 273 5.00 16.01 -1.31
C THR A 273 5.08 16.36 0.17
N GLY A 274 3.98 16.26 0.89
CA GLY A 274 3.92 16.59 2.31
C GLY A 274 2.98 15.68 3.09
N ALA A 275 3.22 15.51 4.38
CA ALA A 275 2.32 14.86 5.32
C ALA A 275 2.60 15.38 6.73
N ASP A 276 1.70 15.10 7.68
CA ASP A 276 2.00 15.31 9.10
C ASP A 276 3.01 14.27 9.60
N TRP A 277 4.27 14.69 9.75
CA TRP A 277 5.35 13.88 10.33
C TRP A 277 5.72 14.28 11.75
N THR A 278 4.85 14.99 12.47
CA THR A 278 5.11 15.36 13.87
C THR A 278 5.24 14.12 14.78
N GLY A 279 4.51 13.03 14.45
CA GLY A 279 4.58 11.74 15.13
C GLY A 279 5.67 10.78 14.64
N ALA A 280 6.40 11.12 13.57
CA ALA A 280 7.34 10.19 12.94
C ALA A 280 8.55 9.87 13.84
N LYS A 281 9.03 8.62 13.77
CA LYS A 281 10.28 8.18 14.45
C LYS A 281 11.46 9.07 14.06
N GLN A 282 11.61 9.33 12.76
CA GLN A 282 12.57 10.31 12.25
C GLN A 282 11.91 11.69 12.21
N GLN A 283 12.36 12.55 13.11
CA GLN A 283 11.82 13.90 13.20
C GLN A 283 12.22 14.74 11.98
N PRO A 284 11.26 15.36 11.27
CA PRO A 284 11.57 16.21 10.14
C PRO A 284 12.29 17.48 10.60
N LYS A 285 12.98 18.14 9.66
CA LYS A 285 13.53 19.47 9.89
C LYS A 285 12.43 20.40 10.37
N LYS A 286 12.72 21.15 11.45
CA LYS A 286 11.83 22.18 11.98
C LYS A 286 11.46 23.15 10.85
N ASN A 287 10.15 23.33 10.62
CA ASN A 287 9.64 24.17 9.54
C ASN A 287 10.23 23.77 8.17
N GLY A 288 10.49 22.48 7.95
CA GLY A 288 11.07 21.97 6.71
C GLY A 288 10.06 21.28 5.79
N PHE A 289 8.88 20.95 6.31
CA PHE A 289 7.86 20.18 5.61
C PHE A 289 6.52 20.92 5.53
N VAL A 290 5.64 20.38 4.69
CA VAL A 290 4.26 20.82 4.48
C VAL A 290 3.34 19.77 5.10
N PRO A 291 2.69 20.07 6.23
CA PRO A 291 1.63 19.20 6.75
C PRO A 291 0.49 19.13 5.73
N LEU A 292 0.08 17.92 5.36
CA LEU A 292 -1.08 17.63 4.52
C LEU A 292 -1.77 16.37 5.08
N GLY A 293 -3.09 16.30 4.91
CA GLY A 293 -3.93 15.22 5.41
C GLY A 293 -5.21 15.74 6.05
N TYR A 294 -5.88 14.85 6.78
CA TYR A 294 -7.24 15.03 7.29
C TYR A 294 -7.45 16.16 8.30
N ASP A 295 -6.42 16.53 9.04
CA ASP A 295 -6.48 17.54 10.10
C ASP A 295 -5.95 18.92 9.65
N GLU A 296 -5.52 19.02 8.39
CA GLU A 296 -4.78 20.18 7.91
C GLU A 296 -5.66 21.23 7.24
N SER A 297 -5.45 22.50 7.60
CA SER A 297 -6.20 23.61 7.01
C SER A 297 -5.57 24.10 5.71
N THR A 298 -6.41 24.47 4.73
CA THR A 298 -5.94 24.92 3.40
C THR A 298 -5.10 26.19 3.48
N GLU A 299 -5.49 27.16 4.32
CA GLU A 299 -4.74 28.40 4.49
C GLU A 299 -3.37 28.16 5.11
N GLN A 300 -3.29 27.28 6.12
CA GLN A 300 -2.03 26.97 6.79
C GLN A 300 -1.11 26.15 5.89
N ALA A 301 -1.65 25.18 5.14
CA ALA A 301 -0.89 24.39 4.17
C ALA A 301 -0.22 25.28 3.12
N ALA A 302 -0.92 26.29 2.58
CA ALA A 302 -0.35 27.24 1.63
C ALA A 302 0.78 28.08 2.23
N LYS A 303 0.62 28.56 3.47
CA LYS A 303 1.66 29.31 4.21
C LYS A 303 2.88 28.44 4.50
N ASP A 304 2.65 27.20 4.94
CA ASP A 304 3.72 26.25 5.24
C ASP A 304 4.47 25.85 3.98
N PHE A 305 3.78 25.68 2.85
CA PHE A 305 4.44 25.41 1.58
C PHE A 305 5.27 26.59 1.08
N GLN A 306 4.76 27.82 1.14
CA GLN A 306 5.54 29.01 0.83
C GLN A 306 6.80 29.10 1.71
N ARG A 307 6.68 28.84 3.01
CA ARG A 307 7.80 28.78 3.95
C ARG A 307 8.84 27.71 3.59
N VAL A 308 8.40 26.52 3.20
CA VAL A 308 9.30 25.43 2.75
C VAL A 308 10.07 25.83 1.50
N VAL A 309 9.40 26.42 0.51
CA VAL A 309 10.03 26.90 -0.72
C VAL A 309 11.01 28.04 -0.44
N ASP A 310 10.64 29.03 0.38
CA ASP A 310 11.49 30.16 0.76
C ASP A 310 12.77 29.71 1.50
N GLY A 311 12.66 28.59 2.22
CA GLY A 311 13.76 27.93 2.91
C GLY A 311 14.79 27.27 1.99
N GLN A 312 14.54 27.19 0.67
CA GLN A 312 15.46 26.64 -0.33
C GLN A 312 16.00 27.76 -1.24
N PRO A 313 17.21 28.29 -1.00
CA PRO A 313 17.72 29.48 -1.69
C PRO A 313 17.80 29.36 -3.21
N VAL A 314 18.04 28.16 -3.75
CA VAL A 314 18.12 27.93 -5.19
C VAL A 314 16.74 27.73 -5.78
N LEU A 315 15.90 26.88 -5.18
CA LEU A 315 14.56 26.58 -5.70
C LEU A 315 13.66 27.82 -5.72
N LYS A 316 13.71 28.67 -4.68
CA LYS A 316 12.89 29.88 -4.62
C LYS A 316 13.15 30.85 -5.79
N GLU A 317 14.33 30.78 -6.39
CA GLU A 317 14.73 31.64 -7.50
C GLU A 317 14.38 31.07 -8.88
N MET A 318 13.91 29.81 -8.96
CA MET A 318 13.52 29.16 -10.20
C MET A 318 12.29 29.79 -10.84
N ARG A 319 12.17 29.66 -12.17
CA ARG A 319 11.02 30.19 -12.93
C ARG A 319 9.69 29.61 -12.44
N ALA A 320 9.62 28.30 -12.17
CA ALA A 320 8.42 27.65 -11.66
C ALA A 320 7.91 28.32 -10.37
N VAL A 321 8.78 28.59 -9.40
CA VAL A 321 8.39 29.26 -8.14
C VAL A 321 7.97 30.72 -8.38
N LYS A 322 8.75 31.49 -9.15
CA LYS A 322 8.46 32.89 -9.45
C LYS A 322 7.12 33.06 -10.19
N ASN A 323 6.77 32.08 -11.03
CA ASN A 323 5.51 32.04 -11.78
C ASN A 323 4.39 31.30 -11.03
N LYS A 324 4.57 30.96 -9.74
CA LYS A 324 3.58 30.26 -8.90
C LYS A 324 3.15 28.91 -9.46
N ARG A 325 4.02 28.26 -10.23
CA ARG A 325 3.89 26.87 -10.73
C ARG A 325 4.63 25.88 -9.83
N ALA A 326 4.51 26.07 -8.52
CA ALA A 326 4.94 25.09 -7.54
C ALA A 326 3.73 24.68 -6.71
N TYR A 327 3.60 23.37 -6.51
CA TYR A 327 2.47 22.73 -5.86
C TYR A 327 2.96 21.68 -4.86
N ALA A 328 2.11 21.26 -3.94
CA ALA A 328 2.35 20.14 -3.06
C ALA A 328 1.14 19.20 -3.06
N ALA A 329 1.38 17.91 -2.84
CA ALA A 329 0.36 16.90 -2.64
C ALA A 329 0.70 15.97 -1.47
N TRP A 330 -0.31 15.31 -0.94
CA TRP A 330 -0.17 14.41 0.18
C TRP A 330 0.78 13.25 -0.13
N HIS A 331 1.75 13.01 0.76
CA HIS A 331 2.84 12.08 0.50
C HIS A 331 2.36 10.64 0.37
N HIS A 332 1.34 10.25 1.13
CA HIS A 332 0.89 8.86 1.22
C HIS A 332 0.21 8.34 -0.06
N PHE A 333 -0.08 9.21 -1.04
CA PHE A 333 -0.43 8.77 -2.40
C PHE A 333 0.67 7.92 -3.08
N TYR A 334 1.90 7.94 -2.55
CA TYR A 334 3.00 7.12 -3.06
C TYR A 334 2.83 5.61 -2.84
N ASP A 335 1.92 5.19 -1.94
CA ASP A 335 1.73 3.81 -1.51
C ASP A 335 0.28 3.60 -1.01
N SER A 336 -0.68 4.10 -1.79
CA SER A 336 -2.10 4.08 -1.45
C SER A 336 -2.94 3.87 -2.72
N PRO A 337 -4.08 3.15 -2.65
CA PRO A 337 -4.99 3.02 -3.78
C PRO A 337 -5.65 4.35 -4.16
N TYR A 338 -5.54 5.41 -3.35
CA TYR A 338 -6.14 6.73 -3.61
C TYR A 338 -5.32 7.59 -4.60
N ASN A 339 -4.25 7.02 -5.17
CA ASN A 339 -3.26 7.75 -5.95
C ASN A 339 -3.78 8.35 -7.28
N TYR A 340 -4.99 7.99 -7.74
CA TYR A 340 -5.63 8.66 -8.87
C TYR A 340 -5.87 10.15 -8.59
N LEU A 341 -6.12 10.54 -7.33
CA LEU A 341 -6.24 11.95 -6.93
C LEU A 341 -4.94 12.72 -7.17
N ALA A 342 -3.78 12.08 -6.98
CA ALA A 342 -2.50 12.67 -7.34
C ALA A 342 -2.35 12.80 -8.86
N ILE A 343 -2.80 11.82 -9.64
CA ILE A 343 -2.79 11.88 -11.11
C ILE A 343 -3.61 13.09 -11.59
N GLU A 344 -4.82 13.28 -11.07
CA GLU A 344 -5.70 14.41 -11.43
C GLU A 344 -5.11 15.75 -11.02
N TRP A 345 -4.63 15.86 -9.78
CA TRP A 345 -4.01 17.08 -9.28
C TRP A 345 -2.76 17.46 -10.08
N PHE A 346 -1.90 16.48 -10.39
CA PHE A 346 -0.69 16.71 -11.16
C PHE A 346 -1.02 17.10 -12.60
N ALA A 347 -2.00 16.44 -13.22
CA ALA A 347 -2.45 16.78 -14.57
C ALA A 347 -2.98 18.20 -14.63
N LYS A 348 -3.77 18.63 -13.64
CA LYS A 348 -4.26 20.01 -13.51
C LYS A 348 -3.12 21.01 -13.30
N ALA A 349 -2.13 20.69 -12.46
CA ALA A 349 -0.97 21.54 -12.20
C ALA A 349 -0.07 21.75 -13.44
N MET A 350 0.10 20.70 -14.24
CA MET A 350 0.95 20.71 -15.43
C MET A 350 0.23 21.28 -16.66
N HIS A 351 -1.06 20.96 -16.81
CA HIS A 351 -1.90 21.30 -17.98
C HIS A 351 -3.22 21.98 -17.57
N PRO A 352 -3.19 23.16 -16.93
CA PRO A 352 -4.38 23.79 -16.33
C PRO A 352 -5.49 24.08 -17.34
N ASP A 353 -5.16 24.38 -18.60
CA ASP A 353 -6.15 24.63 -19.65
C ASP A 353 -6.91 23.35 -20.05
N LEU A 354 -6.22 22.20 -20.09
CA LEU A 354 -6.81 20.91 -20.46
C LEU A 354 -7.65 20.30 -19.35
N PHE A 355 -7.39 20.66 -18.09
CA PHE A 355 -8.02 20.08 -16.90
C PHE A 355 -8.70 21.15 -16.02
N SER A 356 -9.15 22.24 -16.64
CA SER A 356 -9.84 23.33 -15.93
C SER A 356 -11.14 22.86 -15.26
N ASP A 357 -11.83 21.88 -15.86
CA ASP A 357 -13.05 21.20 -15.41
C ASP A 357 -12.83 20.08 -14.38
N VAL A 358 -11.60 19.58 -14.22
CA VAL A 358 -11.32 18.53 -13.23
C VAL A 358 -11.22 19.13 -11.83
N ASP A 359 -11.95 18.54 -10.89
CA ASP A 359 -12.00 18.98 -9.49
C ASP A 359 -11.58 17.83 -8.56
N PRO A 360 -10.28 17.70 -8.23
CA PRO A 360 -9.81 16.65 -7.32
C PRO A 360 -10.45 16.70 -5.93
N GLN A 361 -10.96 17.87 -5.49
CA GLN A 361 -11.64 17.99 -4.21
C GLN A 361 -13.00 17.31 -4.23
N ALA A 362 -13.77 17.50 -5.31
CA ALA A 362 -15.02 16.79 -5.50
C ALA A 362 -14.81 15.27 -5.60
N ASP A 363 -13.73 14.83 -6.25
CA ASP A 363 -13.41 13.41 -6.38
C ASP A 363 -12.91 12.78 -5.07
N LEU A 364 -12.19 13.54 -4.24
CA LEU A 364 -11.91 13.16 -2.85
C LEU A 364 -13.19 13.02 -2.04
N GLU A 365 -14.14 13.95 -2.16
CA GLU A 365 -15.44 13.84 -1.48
C GLU A 365 -16.22 12.61 -1.95
N GLU A 366 -16.24 12.34 -3.26
CA GLU A 366 -16.86 11.16 -3.86
C GLU A 366 -16.23 9.85 -3.35
N LEU A 367 -14.89 9.80 -3.22
CA LEU A 367 -14.17 8.67 -2.61
C LEU A 367 -14.71 8.35 -1.22
N HIS A 368 -14.87 9.38 -0.39
CA HIS A 368 -15.32 9.19 0.99
C HIS A 368 -16.79 8.80 1.05
N GLU A 369 -17.63 9.45 0.27
CA GLU A 369 -19.07 9.17 0.21
C GLU A 369 -19.32 7.72 -0.24
N LYS A 370 -18.65 7.27 -1.31
CA LYS A 370 -18.89 5.95 -1.88
C LYS A 370 -18.17 4.84 -1.12
N PHE A 371 -16.88 5.01 -0.85
CA PHE A 371 -16.02 3.87 -0.48
C PHE A 371 -15.51 3.91 0.95
N LEU A 372 -15.34 5.08 1.59
CA LEU A 372 -14.67 5.14 2.90
C LEU A 372 -15.63 5.29 4.08
N PRO A 373 -15.26 4.75 5.26
CA PRO A 373 -16.07 4.91 6.47
C PRO A 373 -15.96 6.29 7.12
N VAL A 374 -14.95 7.08 6.77
CA VAL A 374 -14.69 8.38 7.39
C VAL A 374 -15.17 9.50 6.48
N GLU A 375 -15.54 10.65 7.05
CA GLU A 375 -15.91 11.84 6.28
C GLU A 375 -14.66 12.54 5.73
N ALA A 376 -14.78 13.05 4.50
CA ALA A 376 -13.76 13.88 3.87
C ALA A 376 -13.53 15.15 4.71
N SER A 377 -12.27 15.46 4.98
CA SER A 377 -11.85 16.70 5.64
C SER A 377 -10.38 16.99 5.37
N GLY A 378 -9.92 18.16 5.80
CA GLY A 378 -8.50 18.50 5.75
C GLY A 378 -8.06 18.99 4.37
N THR A 379 -6.76 18.85 4.10
CA THR A 379 -6.11 19.37 2.89
C THR A 379 -5.10 18.37 2.36
N PHE A 380 -5.34 17.84 1.16
CA PHE A 380 -4.47 16.83 0.53
C PHE A 380 -3.55 17.40 -0.56
N TRP A 381 -3.69 18.68 -0.89
CA TRP A 381 -2.84 19.38 -1.83
C TRP A 381 -2.91 20.89 -1.62
N THR A 382 -1.89 21.60 -2.10
CA THR A 382 -1.84 23.07 -2.07
C THR A 382 -0.96 23.60 -3.20
N GLY A 383 -1.11 24.90 -3.52
CA GLY A 383 -0.20 25.64 -4.40
C GLY A 383 0.49 26.77 -3.65
N LEU A 384 1.48 27.41 -4.30
CA LEU A 384 1.94 28.71 -3.83
C LEU A 384 0.84 29.77 -4.01
N PRO A 385 0.64 30.67 -3.02
CA PRO A 385 -0.41 31.70 -3.06
C PRO A 385 -0.11 32.85 -4.03
#